data_AF-A0A140IHU4-F1
#
_entry.id   AF-A0A140IHU4-F1
#
_cell.length_a   1.000
_cell.length_b   1.000
_cell.length_c   1.000
_cell.angle_alpha   90.00
_cell.angle_beta   90.00
_cell.angle_gamma   90.00
#
_symmetry.space_group_name_H-M   'P 1'
#
loop_
_entity.id
_entity.type
_entity.pdbx_description
1 polymer ?
#
loop_
_entity_poly.entity_id
_entity_poly.type
_entity_poly.pdbx_seq_one_letter_code
_entity_poly.pdbx_strand_id
1 'polypeptide(L)'
;AVAYHGRVVFSSLLLIFCCGVVGSGIFMGKTDFFGVPAWAQLLLLLVCLFLLGVVEGLQIALVELKKQDPELYRASHPRAYATGCFASRGENCERFLIGRQMSVIFLVFFIARITSSDNLEVFEPSEVSAFVLKAGLLGAVIVCIVAQLTPQVVAAKYPVHFLNLRGMYSALVVCLILEASGICHATWLFARATMRLVGWGRSSSPAEMLRSLGLPPNLLKASDDQDTAVALRDVATAASSKEVRSVVSELQFPRVLNGVAYPAPAELAAWYRQEHGGAGVPDFLTAPEDARHVPPHVVCMALLIHFKRERLDKKEASVDRGCTSPSMNGAAGASTRAARRLAI
;
A
#
# COMPACT_ATOMS: atom_id res chain seq x y z
N ALA A 1 25.90 -6.00 21.33
CA ALA A 1 24.93 -6.26 22.44
C ALA A 1 24.93 -5.12 23.46
N VAL A 2 26.04 -4.84 24.16
CA VAL A 2 26.12 -3.81 25.23
C VAL A 2 25.64 -2.43 24.79
N ALA A 3 26.08 -1.95 23.62
CA ALA A 3 25.64 -0.65 23.09
C ALA A 3 24.14 -0.61 22.70
N TYR A 4 23.55 -1.76 22.33
CA TYR A 4 22.12 -1.84 22.01
C TYR A 4 21.28 -1.76 23.28
N HIS A 5 21.61 -2.58 24.29
CA HIS A 5 20.90 -2.56 25.58
C HIS A 5 21.04 -1.21 26.28
N GLY A 6 22.21 -0.57 26.21
CA GLY A 6 22.41 0.79 26.75
C GLY A 6 21.48 1.83 26.12
N ARG A 7 21.28 1.80 24.79
CA ARG A 7 20.35 2.70 24.10
C ARG A 7 18.89 2.46 24.49
N VAL A 8 18.50 1.20 24.64
CA VAL A 8 17.14 0.83 25.07
C VAL A 8 16.87 1.30 26.49
N VAL A 9 17.81 1.09 27.41
CA VAL A 9 17.69 1.56 28.79
C VAL A 9 17.58 3.08 28.84
N PHE A 10 18.47 3.80 28.13
CA PHE A 10 18.44 5.26 28.06
C PHE A 10 17.09 5.79 27.54
N SER A 11 16.62 5.25 26.41
CA SER A 11 15.33 5.67 25.83
C SER A 11 14.14 5.35 26.74
N SER A 12 14.20 4.23 27.48
CA SER A 12 13.14 3.84 28.42
C SER A 12 13.10 4.76 29.64
N LEU A 13 14.27 5.08 30.20
CA LEU A 13 14.38 6.04 31.31
C LEU A 13 13.94 7.44 30.90
N LEU A 14 14.34 7.88 29.70
CA LEU A 14 13.91 9.16 29.15
C LEU A 14 12.39 9.21 28.98
N LEU A 15 11.76 8.14 28.48
CA LEU A 15 10.31 8.07 28.34
C LEU A 15 9.61 8.11 29.70
N ILE A 16 10.08 7.33 30.68
CA ILE A 16 9.52 7.33 32.05
C ILE A 16 9.62 8.72 32.67
N PHE A 17 10.77 9.38 32.52
CA PHE A 17 10.96 10.75 32.97
C PHE A 17 9.98 11.72 32.31
N CYS A 18 9.87 11.70 30.98
CA CYS A 18 8.93 12.58 30.26
C CYS A 18 7.48 12.33 30.69
N CYS A 19 7.06 11.08 30.82
CA CYS A 19 5.72 10.71 31.30
C CYS A 19 5.47 11.20 32.73
N GLY A 20 6.47 11.10 33.62
CA GLY A 20 6.38 11.61 34.99
C GLY A 20 6.20 13.12 35.04
N VAL A 21 7.02 13.86 34.29
CA VAL A 21 6.95 15.32 34.22
C VAL A 21 5.62 15.80 33.63
N VAL A 22 5.25 15.28 32.46
CA VAL A 22 3.97 15.64 31.80
C VAL A 22 2.78 15.26 32.67
N GLY A 23 2.80 14.07 33.26
CA GLY A 23 1.77 13.62 34.19
C GLY A 23 1.64 14.55 35.40
N SER A 24 2.76 14.94 36.01
CA SER A 24 2.74 15.88 37.14
C SER A 24 2.21 17.26 36.76
N GLY A 25 2.52 17.76 35.55
CA GLY A 25 1.93 19.00 35.01
C GLY A 25 0.42 18.93 34.87
N ILE A 26 -0.09 17.82 34.36
CA ILE A 26 -1.54 17.58 34.22
C ILE A 26 -2.23 17.52 35.59
N PHE A 27 -1.68 16.76 36.55
CA PHE A 27 -2.28 16.63 37.88
C PHE A 27 -2.22 17.91 38.71
N MET A 28 -1.18 18.74 38.52
CA MET A 28 -1.06 20.04 39.18
C MET A 28 -1.90 21.14 38.49
N GLY A 29 -2.51 20.86 37.33
CA GLY A 29 -3.30 21.83 36.59
C GLY A 29 -2.49 23.01 36.05
N LYS A 30 -1.18 22.84 35.85
CA LYS A 30 -0.26 23.88 35.34
C LYS A 30 -0.09 23.82 33.81
N THR A 31 -0.97 23.09 33.11
CA THR A 31 -0.94 22.95 31.65
C THR A 31 -1.61 24.14 30.97
N ASP A 32 -1.22 24.41 29.73
CA ASP A 32 -1.79 25.50 28.91
C ASP A 32 -3.27 25.24 28.52
N PHE A 33 -3.80 24.05 28.82
CA PHE A 33 -5.16 23.64 28.50
C PHE A 33 -6.13 23.99 29.63
N PHE A 34 -6.44 25.28 29.74
CA PHE A 34 -7.28 25.84 30.81
C PHE A 34 -8.73 25.33 30.78
N GLY A 35 -9.32 25.15 31.97
CA GLY A 35 -10.74 24.88 32.13
C GLY A 35 -11.18 23.41 32.00
N VAL A 36 -10.25 22.49 31.78
CA VAL A 36 -10.53 21.04 31.70
C VAL A 36 -9.91 20.31 32.89
N PRO A 37 -10.66 19.44 33.60
CA PRO A 37 -10.14 18.74 34.77
C PRO A 37 -9.02 17.76 34.37
N ALA A 38 -8.06 17.54 35.28
CA ALA A 38 -6.85 16.75 35.02
C ALA A 38 -7.15 15.35 34.45
N TRP A 39 -8.18 14.65 34.97
CA TRP A 39 -8.56 13.32 34.48
C TRP A 39 -9.03 13.35 33.02
N ALA A 40 -9.71 14.42 32.60
CA ALA A 40 -10.20 14.58 31.23
C ALA A 40 -9.05 14.95 30.29
N GLN A 41 -8.08 15.76 30.74
CA GLN A 41 -6.86 16.04 29.98
C GLN A 41 -6.05 14.75 29.75
N LEU A 42 -5.90 13.91 30.78
CA LEU A 42 -5.23 12.62 30.67
C LEU A 42 -5.95 11.68 29.70
N LEU A 43 -7.28 11.59 29.79
CA LEU A 43 -8.08 10.79 28.86
C LEU A 43 -7.94 11.30 27.42
N LEU A 44 -8.01 12.62 27.23
CA LEU A 44 -7.84 13.24 25.91
C LEU A 44 -6.44 12.95 25.34
N LEU A 45 -5.39 13.06 26.16
CA LEU A 45 -4.03 12.71 25.78
C LEU A 45 -3.93 11.26 25.32
N LEU A 46 -4.49 10.30 26.08
CA LEU A 46 -4.47 8.88 25.71
C LEU A 46 -5.23 8.62 24.40
N VAL A 47 -6.39 9.24 24.21
CA VAL A 47 -7.17 9.13 22.98
C VAL A 47 -6.39 9.71 21.80
N CYS A 48 -5.80 10.91 21.95
CA CYS A 48 -5.00 11.53 20.89
C CYS A 48 -3.76 10.70 20.53
N LEU A 49 -3.03 10.17 21.52
CA LEU A 49 -1.88 9.28 21.30
C LEU A 49 -2.31 7.99 20.57
N PHE A 50 -3.45 7.41 20.96
CA PHE A 50 -3.99 6.22 20.31
C PHE A 50 -4.38 6.50 18.85
N LEU A 51 -5.15 7.57 18.60
CA LEU A 51 -5.55 7.96 17.24
C LEU A 51 -4.34 8.27 16.36
N LEU A 52 -3.34 8.96 16.91
CA LEU A 52 -2.11 9.27 16.19
C LEU A 52 -1.37 7.97 15.83
N GLY A 53 -1.30 7.02 16.76
CA GLY A 53 -0.69 5.71 16.51
C GLY A 53 -1.42 4.85 15.49
N VAL A 54 -2.75 4.91 15.46
CA VAL A 54 -3.54 4.27 14.40
C VAL A 54 -3.17 4.84 13.04
N VAL A 55 -3.11 6.17 12.93
CA VAL A 55 -2.87 6.88 11.66
C VAL A 55 -1.44 6.64 11.15
N GLU A 56 -0.44 6.65 12.04
CA GLU A 56 0.97 6.40 11.74
C GLU A 56 1.25 4.94 11.36
N GLY A 57 0.72 3.99 12.13
CA GLY A 57 0.85 2.56 11.81
C GLY A 57 0.12 2.21 10.51
N LEU A 58 -1.05 2.81 10.25
CA LEU A 58 -1.82 2.59 9.03
C LEU A 58 -1.04 2.97 7.77
N GLN A 59 -0.26 4.05 7.80
CA GLN A 59 0.59 4.44 6.66
C GLN A 59 1.58 3.36 6.29
N ILE A 60 2.36 2.90 7.27
CA ILE A 60 3.40 1.90 7.04
C ILE A 60 2.76 0.58 6.63
N ALA A 61 1.67 0.17 7.29
CA ALA A 61 0.98 -1.06 6.96
C ALA A 61 0.43 -1.05 5.52
N LEU A 62 -0.14 0.07 5.05
CA LEU A 62 -0.64 0.18 3.67
C LEU A 62 0.49 0.15 2.63
N VAL A 63 1.61 0.83 2.89
CA VAL A 63 2.76 0.82 1.98
C VAL A 63 3.40 -0.57 1.90
N GLU A 64 3.47 -1.28 3.02
CA GLU A 64 4.02 -2.63 3.04
C GLU A 64 3.06 -3.66 2.45
N LEU A 65 1.75 -3.52 2.71
CA LEU A 65 0.73 -4.40 2.14
C LEU A 65 0.68 -4.31 0.61
N LYS A 66 0.99 -3.15 0.03
CA LYS A 66 1.09 -2.97 -1.43
C LYS A 66 2.15 -3.85 -2.10
N LYS A 67 3.10 -4.42 -1.33
CA LYS A 67 4.14 -5.31 -1.85
C LYS A 67 3.74 -6.79 -1.78
N GLN A 68 2.61 -7.11 -1.17
CA GLN A 68 2.17 -8.49 -0.92
C GLN A 68 0.93 -8.83 -1.76
N ASP A 69 0.85 -10.08 -2.21
CA ASP A 69 -0.30 -10.55 -3.00
C ASP A 69 -1.58 -10.58 -2.15
N PRO A 70 -2.67 -9.90 -2.58
CA PRO A 70 -3.91 -9.80 -1.81
C PRO A 70 -4.61 -11.14 -1.53
N GLU A 71 -4.39 -12.14 -2.36
CA GLU A 71 -5.07 -13.43 -2.24
C GLU A 71 -4.55 -14.28 -1.07
N LEU A 72 -3.29 -14.06 -0.65
CA LEU A 72 -2.64 -14.83 0.41
C LEU A 72 -3.33 -14.69 1.77
N TYR A 73 -3.99 -13.56 2.03
CA TYR A 73 -4.59 -13.24 3.32
C TYR A 73 -6.11 -13.04 3.27
N ARG A 74 -6.75 -13.28 2.11
CA ARG A 74 -8.18 -13.06 1.92
C ARG A 74 -9.05 -13.87 2.89
N ALA A 75 -8.72 -15.15 3.08
CA ALA A 75 -9.48 -16.05 3.96
C ALA A 75 -9.13 -15.84 5.45
N SER A 76 -7.88 -15.52 5.77
CA SER A 76 -7.40 -15.41 7.16
C SER A 76 -7.70 -14.03 7.78
N HIS A 77 -7.63 -12.95 7.00
CA HIS A 77 -7.76 -11.57 7.47
C HIS A 77 -8.69 -10.75 6.57
N PRO A 78 -10.02 -10.97 6.65
CA PRO A 78 -10.99 -10.36 5.73
C PRO A 78 -11.06 -8.83 5.84
N ARG A 79 -10.79 -8.23 7.01
CA ARG A 79 -10.79 -6.76 7.16
C ARG A 79 -9.56 -6.12 6.53
N ALA A 80 -8.41 -6.77 6.66
CA ALA A 80 -7.19 -6.34 5.99
C ALA A 80 -7.35 -6.41 4.47
N TYR A 81 -8.00 -7.48 3.96
CA TYR A 81 -8.35 -7.62 2.55
C TYR A 81 -9.27 -6.49 2.08
N ALA A 82 -10.37 -6.22 2.78
CA ALA A 82 -11.29 -5.13 2.42
C ALA A 82 -10.60 -3.75 2.43
N THR A 83 -9.79 -3.48 3.45
CA THR A 83 -9.07 -2.20 3.61
C THR A 83 -7.99 -2.04 2.55
N GLY A 84 -7.21 -3.10 2.29
CA GLY A 84 -6.18 -3.14 1.26
C GLY A 84 -6.76 -2.96 -0.14
N CYS A 85 -7.81 -3.70 -0.50
CA CYS A 85 -8.50 -3.54 -1.79
C CYS A 85 -9.07 -2.13 -1.97
N PHE A 86 -9.62 -1.53 -0.91
CA PHE A 86 -10.14 -0.18 -0.98
C PHE A 86 -9.03 0.88 -1.14
N ALA A 87 -7.90 0.71 -0.43
CA ALA A 87 -6.74 1.59 -0.54
C ALA A 87 -6.02 1.46 -1.89
N SER A 88 -5.99 0.27 -2.49
CA SER A 88 -5.38 0.02 -3.79
C SER A 88 -6.25 0.44 -4.98
N ARG A 89 -7.51 0.82 -4.76
CA ARG A 89 -8.40 1.29 -5.83
C ARG A 89 -8.00 2.70 -6.27
N GLY A 90 -7.58 2.83 -7.52
CA GLY A 90 -7.18 4.12 -8.10
C GLY A 90 -6.05 4.80 -7.32
N GLU A 91 -6.16 6.11 -7.13
CA GLU A 91 -5.15 6.92 -6.42
C GLU A 91 -5.44 7.03 -4.90
N ASN A 92 -6.34 6.20 -4.35
CA ASN A 92 -6.77 6.31 -2.95
C ASN A 92 -5.63 6.23 -1.94
N CYS A 93 -4.62 5.39 -2.18
CA CYS A 93 -3.48 5.33 -1.28
C CYS A 93 -2.68 6.65 -1.29
N GLU A 94 -2.49 7.28 -2.44
CA GLU A 94 -1.76 8.54 -2.56
C GLU A 94 -2.55 9.69 -1.92
N ARG A 95 -3.87 9.72 -2.14
CA ARG A 95 -4.80 10.65 -1.50
C ARG A 95 -4.82 10.46 0.02
N PHE A 96 -4.81 9.22 0.48
CA PHE A 96 -4.65 8.89 1.90
C PHE A 96 -3.35 9.47 2.46
N LEU A 97 -2.22 9.37 1.74
CA LEU A 97 -0.94 9.94 2.22
C LEU A 97 -1.05 11.44 2.51
N ILE A 98 -1.80 12.18 1.71
CA ILE A 98 -2.05 13.62 1.89
C ILE A 98 -3.02 13.87 3.05
N GLY A 99 -4.19 13.23 3.04
CA GLY A 99 -5.22 13.43 4.05
C GLY A 99 -4.79 13.01 5.46
N ARG A 100 -3.95 11.98 5.56
CA ARG A 100 -3.34 11.53 6.81
C ARG A 100 -2.59 12.65 7.53
N GLN A 101 -1.82 13.44 6.78
CA GLN A 101 -0.96 14.47 7.36
C GLN A 101 -1.78 15.54 8.10
N MET A 102 -2.99 15.82 7.63
CA MET A 102 -3.89 16.74 8.32
C MET A 102 -4.34 16.18 9.67
N SER A 103 -4.77 14.92 9.72
CA SER A 103 -5.10 14.25 10.99
C SER A 103 -3.93 14.31 11.98
N VAL A 104 -2.71 14.01 11.49
CA VAL A 104 -1.49 14.05 12.31
C VAL A 104 -1.25 15.43 12.89
N ILE A 105 -1.29 16.50 12.06
CA ILE A 105 -1.05 17.87 12.52
C ILE A 105 -2.08 18.30 13.57
N PHE A 106 -3.37 18.01 13.35
CA PHE A 106 -4.41 18.33 14.34
C PHE A 106 -4.19 17.60 15.66
N LEU A 107 -3.90 16.30 15.63
CA LEU A 107 -3.67 15.50 16.84
C LEU A 107 -2.41 15.96 17.60
N VAL A 108 -1.31 16.22 16.89
CA VAL A 108 -0.06 16.71 17.50
C VAL A 108 -0.27 18.09 18.14
N PHE A 109 -1.07 18.96 17.53
CA PHE A 109 -1.42 20.26 18.11
C PHE A 109 -2.19 20.15 19.42
N PHE A 110 -3.21 19.28 19.47
CA PHE A 110 -3.95 19.03 20.71
C PHE A 110 -3.05 18.47 21.79
N ILE A 111 -2.20 17.49 21.45
CA ILE A 111 -1.25 16.93 22.40
C ILE A 111 -0.28 17.99 22.91
N ALA A 112 0.27 18.83 22.02
CA ALA A 112 1.18 19.91 22.42
C ALA A 112 0.52 20.86 23.44
N ARG A 113 -0.74 21.24 23.24
CA ARG A 113 -1.49 22.08 24.20
C ARG A 113 -1.70 21.41 25.55
N ILE A 114 -1.89 20.09 25.59
CA ILE A 114 -2.07 19.33 26.84
C ILE A 114 -0.73 19.14 27.56
N THR A 115 0.38 19.00 26.82
CA THR A 115 1.69 18.68 27.39
C THR A 115 2.57 19.89 27.70
N SER A 116 2.23 21.07 27.17
CA SER A 116 2.92 22.33 27.48
C SER A 116 2.49 22.85 28.86
N SER A 117 3.46 23.40 29.59
CA SER A 117 3.25 24.04 30.88
C SER A 117 4.23 25.20 31.06
N ASP A 118 3.79 26.26 31.74
CA ASP A 118 4.63 27.46 31.93
C ASP A 118 5.63 27.31 33.07
N ASN A 119 5.28 26.61 34.16
CA ASN A 119 6.15 26.44 35.32
C ASN A 119 5.92 25.10 36.02
N LEU A 120 6.97 24.30 36.15
CA LEU A 120 6.94 23.03 36.88
C LEU A 120 8.08 22.98 37.89
N GLU A 121 7.76 22.72 39.15
CA GLU A 121 8.73 22.68 40.28
C GLU A 121 9.74 21.53 40.18
N VAL A 122 9.60 20.67 39.17
CA VAL A 122 10.54 19.57 38.89
C VAL A 122 11.85 20.08 38.30
N PHE A 123 11.86 21.24 37.65
CA PHE A 123 13.06 21.86 37.09
C PHE A 123 13.47 23.09 37.90
N GLU A 124 14.78 23.28 38.05
CA GLU A 124 15.31 24.54 38.52
C GLU A 124 15.01 25.64 37.48
N PRO A 125 14.47 26.80 37.90
CA PRO A 125 14.03 27.85 36.99
C PRO A 125 15.22 28.39 36.19
N SER A 126 15.29 27.95 34.94
CA SER A 126 16.27 28.35 33.94
C SER A 126 15.59 28.63 32.61
N GLU A 127 16.17 29.49 31.77
CA GLU A 127 15.62 29.77 30.43
C GLU A 127 15.45 28.50 29.58
N VAL A 128 16.38 27.54 29.75
CA VAL A 128 16.32 26.24 29.09
C VAL A 128 15.12 25.42 29.58
N SER A 129 14.89 25.35 30.90
CA SER A 129 13.73 24.65 31.44
C SER A 129 12.40 25.25 30.99
N ALA A 130 12.31 26.59 30.96
CA ALA A 130 11.14 27.30 30.49
C ALA A 130 10.89 27.02 29.00
N PHE A 131 11.94 27.03 28.17
CA PHE A 131 11.83 26.67 26.77
C PHE A 131 11.36 25.22 26.57
N VAL A 132 11.95 24.26 27.29
CA VAL A 132 11.60 22.83 27.19
C VAL A 132 10.15 22.56 27.58
N LEU A 133 9.67 23.18 28.66
CA LEU A 133 8.30 23.01 29.17
C LEU A 133 7.28 23.74 28.30
N LYS A 134 7.55 24.99 27.93
CA LYS A 134 6.62 25.82 27.14
C LYS A 134 6.50 25.33 25.70
N ALA A 135 7.61 24.90 25.10
CA ALA A 135 7.59 24.31 23.75
C ALA A 135 6.91 22.93 23.71
N GLY A 136 6.64 22.30 24.87
CA GLY A 136 6.05 20.96 24.94
C GLY A 136 7.01 19.86 24.47
N LEU A 137 8.33 20.09 24.58
CA LEU A 137 9.34 19.18 24.02
C LEU A 137 9.30 17.80 24.68
N LEU A 138 8.99 17.73 25.98
CA LEU A 138 8.80 16.46 26.70
C LEU A 138 7.59 15.68 26.17
N GLY A 139 6.50 16.38 25.85
CA GLY A 139 5.34 15.79 25.18
C GLY A 139 5.71 15.24 23.79
N ALA A 140 6.51 15.98 23.02
CA ALA A 140 6.99 15.54 21.71
C ALA A 140 7.81 14.23 21.78
N VAL A 141 8.61 14.03 22.84
CA VAL A 141 9.33 12.76 23.07
C VAL A 141 8.36 11.60 23.31
N ILE A 142 7.32 11.80 24.13
CA ILE A 142 6.28 10.78 24.38
C ILE A 142 5.57 10.44 23.07
N VAL A 143 5.13 11.46 22.31
CA VAL A 143 4.46 11.31 21.02
C VAL A 143 5.33 10.50 20.05
N CYS A 144 6.59 10.89 19.91
CA CYS A 144 7.53 10.23 19.01
C CYS A 144 7.68 8.74 19.34
N ILE A 145 7.95 8.40 20.60
CA ILE A 145 8.21 7.00 20.99
C ILE A 145 6.92 6.17 20.97
N VAL A 146 5.86 6.64 21.64
CA VAL A 146 4.65 5.86 21.92
C VAL A 146 3.68 5.88 20.75
N ALA A 147 3.40 7.06 20.19
CA ALA A 147 2.37 7.20 19.18
C ALA A 147 2.92 7.05 17.75
N GLN A 148 4.13 7.50 17.46
CA GLN A 148 4.65 7.45 16.09
C GLN A 148 5.49 6.20 15.83
N LEU A 149 6.60 6.02 16.55
CA LEU A 149 7.56 4.96 16.28
C LEU A 149 7.04 3.56 16.62
N THR A 150 6.38 3.39 17.78
CA THR A 150 5.92 2.05 18.20
C THR A 150 4.93 1.43 17.19
N PRO A 151 3.87 2.12 16.73
CA PRO A 151 2.94 1.55 15.75
C PRO A 151 3.58 1.34 14.38
N GLN A 152 4.50 2.21 13.95
CA GLN A 152 5.22 2.07 12.68
C GLN A 152 6.09 0.80 12.66
N VAL A 153 6.80 0.50 13.75
CA VAL A 153 7.62 -0.72 13.87
C VAL A 153 6.74 -1.97 13.85
N VAL A 154 5.62 -1.96 14.56
CA VAL A 154 4.66 -3.08 14.57
C VAL A 154 4.05 -3.29 13.18
N ALA A 155 3.62 -2.21 12.53
CA ALA A 155 3.04 -2.22 11.19
C ALA A 155 4.02 -2.71 10.12
N ALA A 156 5.30 -2.34 10.21
CA ALA A 156 6.32 -2.82 9.28
C ALA A 156 6.56 -4.33 9.38
N LYS A 157 6.48 -4.90 10.60
CA LYS A 157 6.72 -6.33 10.82
C LYS A 157 5.48 -7.19 10.55
N TYR A 158 4.29 -6.68 10.87
CA TYR A 158 3.03 -7.41 10.78
C TYR A 158 1.93 -6.57 10.10
N PRO A 159 2.08 -6.17 8.82
CA PRO A 159 1.17 -5.24 8.15
C PRO A 159 -0.26 -5.79 8.02
N VAL A 160 -0.40 -7.07 7.68
CA VAL A 160 -1.71 -7.74 7.52
C VAL A 160 -2.47 -7.79 8.84
N HIS A 161 -1.80 -8.19 9.93
CA HIS A 161 -2.42 -8.23 11.25
C HIS A 161 -2.82 -6.83 11.73
N PHE A 162 -1.95 -5.84 11.51
CA PHE A 162 -2.21 -4.46 11.87
C PHE A 162 -3.45 -3.92 11.14
N LEU A 163 -3.56 -4.14 9.83
CA LEU A 163 -4.72 -3.73 9.03
C LEU A 163 -6.01 -4.49 9.36
N ASN A 164 -5.93 -5.66 9.97
CA ASN A 164 -7.10 -6.43 10.39
C ASN A 164 -7.69 -5.94 11.73
N LEU A 165 -7.00 -5.02 12.43
CA LEU A 165 -7.51 -4.39 13.63
C LEU A 165 -8.81 -3.63 13.35
N ARG A 166 -9.67 -3.56 14.37
CA ARG A 166 -10.92 -2.79 14.29
C ARG A 166 -10.58 -1.30 14.16
N GLY A 167 -11.27 -0.60 13.28
CA GLY A 167 -11.10 0.84 13.08
C GLY A 167 -10.13 1.26 11.97
N MET A 168 -9.36 0.34 11.38
CA MET A 168 -8.43 0.66 10.29
C MET A 168 -9.15 1.17 9.04
N TYR A 169 -10.25 0.52 8.68
CA TYR A 169 -11.10 0.96 7.57
C TYR A 169 -11.68 2.36 7.81
N SER A 170 -12.20 2.63 9.01
CA SER A 170 -12.72 3.97 9.35
C SER A 170 -11.62 5.03 9.37
N ALA A 171 -10.43 4.72 9.89
CA ALA A 171 -9.30 5.64 9.89
C ALA A 171 -8.86 6.00 8.47
N LEU A 172 -8.84 5.02 7.55
CA LEU A 172 -8.59 5.24 6.13
C LEU A 172 -9.64 6.17 5.51
N VAL A 173 -10.93 5.90 5.76
CA VAL A 173 -12.03 6.72 5.23
C VAL A 173 -11.98 8.15 5.77
N VAL A 174 -11.74 8.35 7.08
CA VAL A 174 -11.61 9.69 7.67
C VAL A 174 -10.48 10.48 7.00
N CYS A 175 -9.32 9.85 6.76
CA CYS A 175 -8.22 10.49 6.06
C CYS A 175 -8.59 10.85 4.61
N LEU A 176 -9.35 10.00 3.90
CA LEU A 176 -9.83 10.31 2.56
C LEU A 176 -10.87 11.45 2.54
N ILE A 177 -11.74 11.53 3.55
CA ILE A 177 -12.68 12.66 3.70
C ILE A 177 -11.91 13.96 3.95
N LEU A 178 -10.87 13.92 4.78
CA LEU A 178 -10.01 15.07 5.02
C LEU A 178 -9.24 15.49 3.76
N GLU A 179 -8.78 14.55 2.95
CA GLU A 179 -8.21 14.89 1.63
C GLU A 179 -9.25 15.51 0.70
N ALA A 180 -10.48 14.99 0.71
CA ALA A 180 -11.59 15.50 -0.11
C ALA A 180 -12.01 16.94 0.25
N SER A 181 -11.63 17.44 1.44
CA SER A 181 -11.81 18.85 1.81
C SER A 181 -11.02 19.83 0.93
N GLY A 182 -9.99 19.35 0.22
CA GLY A 182 -9.19 20.14 -0.71
C GLY A 182 -8.18 21.10 -0.07
N ILE A 183 -8.12 21.19 1.26
CA ILE A 183 -7.21 22.12 1.98
C ILE A 183 -5.74 21.89 1.59
N CYS A 184 -5.36 20.64 1.33
CA CYS A 184 -3.99 20.26 0.94
C CYS A 184 -3.79 20.06 -0.56
N HIS A 185 -4.75 20.44 -1.41
CA HIS A 185 -4.64 20.16 -2.85
C HIS A 185 -3.49 20.93 -3.51
N ALA A 186 -3.05 22.04 -2.91
CA ALA A 186 -1.85 22.77 -3.32
C ALA A 186 -0.58 21.89 -3.33
N THR A 187 -0.52 20.84 -2.51
CA THR A 187 0.61 19.90 -2.48
C THR A 187 0.87 19.26 -3.85
N TRP A 188 -0.17 19.01 -4.65
CA TRP A 188 0.01 18.49 -6.02
C TRP A 188 0.67 19.49 -6.97
N LEU A 189 0.40 20.79 -6.78
CA LEU A 189 1.07 21.85 -7.52
C LEU A 189 2.55 21.91 -7.13
N PHE A 190 2.85 21.88 -5.82
CA PHE A 190 4.22 21.86 -5.32
C PHE A 190 4.97 20.62 -5.78
N ALA A 191 4.38 19.43 -5.68
CA ALA A 191 5.00 18.20 -6.17
C ALA A 191 5.37 18.30 -7.66
N ARG A 192 4.46 18.85 -8.48
CA ARG A 192 4.72 19.05 -9.92
C ARG A 192 5.79 20.12 -10.17
N ALA A 193 5.83 21.18 -9.39
CA ALA A 193 6.88 22.19 -9.48
C ALA A 193 8.24 21.59 -9.12
N THR A 194 8.34 20.86 -8.01
CA THR A 194 9.56 20.18 -7.58
C THR A 194 10.05 19.17 -8.63
N MET A 195 9.17 18.34 -9.18
CA MET A 195 9.54 17.40 -10.25
C MET A 195 10.14 18.10 -11.47
N ARG A 196 9.58 19.25 -11.87
CA ARG A 196 10.12 20.05 -12.99
C ARG A 196 11.46 20.70 -12.66
N LEU A 197 11.61 21.24 -11.45
CA LEU A 197 12.84 21.89 -11.02
C LEU A 197 14.01 20.91 -10.92
N VAL A 198 13.76 19.70 -10.43
CA VAL A 198 14.80 18.66 -10.28
C VAL A 198 15.04 17.91 -11.59
N GLY A 199 14.19 18.09 -12.61
CA GLY A 199 14.28 17.35 -13.86
C GLY A 199 13.93 15.86 -13.70
N TRP A 200 13.13 15.51 -12.69
CA TRP A 200 12.60 14.15 -12.56
C TRP A 200 11.55 13.91 -13.63
N GLY A 201 11.93 13.16 -14.67
CA GLY A 201 10.99 12.57 -15.61
C GLY A 201 10.02 11.64 -14.86
N ARG A 202 8.79 11.51 -15.37
CA ARG A 202 7.87 10.47 -14.91
C ARG A 202 8.61 9.13 -15.04
N SER A 203 8.78 8.39 -13.93
CA SER A 203 9.28 7.03 -13.98
C SER A 203 8.43 6.26 -14.99
N SER A 204 9.08 5.68 -15.99
CA SER A 204 8.51 5.15 -17.21
C SER A 204 7.26 4.35 -16.89
N SER A 205 6.10 4.89 -17.29
CA SER A 205 4.87 4.09 -17.31
C SER A 205 5.16 2.83 -18.13
N PRO A 206 4.64 1.65 -17.77
CA PRO A 206 4.74 0.46 -18.61
C PRO A 206 4.41 0.78 -20.08
N ALA A 207 3.50 1.73 -20.34
CA ALA A 207 3.16 2.23 -21.66
C ALA A 207 4.33 2.91 -22.42
N GLU A 208 5.21 3.66 -21.75
CA GLU A 208 6.39 4.26 -22.37
C GLU A 208 7.48 3.22 -22.63
N MET A 209 7.63 2.24 -21.73
CA MET A 209 8.51 1.10 -21.95
C MET A 209 8.00 0.26 -23.15
N LEU A 210 6.69 0.03 -23.25
CA LEU A 210 6.04 -0.63 -24.38
C LEU A 210 6.14 0.17 -25.69
N ARG A 211 6.12 1.51 -25.63
CA ARG A 211 6.41 2.38 -26.79
C ARG A 211 7.85 2.25 -27.26
N SER A 212 8.81 2.17 -26.33
CA SER A 212 10.23 1.97 -26.69
C SER A 212 10.51 0.61 -27.34
N LEU A 213 9.59 -0.35 -27.18
CA LEU A 213 9.64 -1.69 -27.77
C LEU A 213 8.87 -1.82 -29.11
N GLY A 214 8.33 -0.71 -29.65
CA GLY A 214 7.73 -0.70 -30.99
C GLY A 214 6.37 -1.40 -31.14
N LEU A 215 5.64 -1.65 -30.04
CA LEU A 215 4.35 -2.35 -30.08
C LEU A 215 3.22 -1.49 -30.68
N PRO A 216 2.25 -2.12 -31.38
CA PRO A 216 1.19 -1.42 -32.09
C PRO A 216 0.25 -0.63 -31.15
N PRO A 217 -0.30 0.51 -31.60
CA PRO A 217 -1.08 1.46 -30.79
C PRO A 217 -2.34 0.88 -30.13
N ASN A 218 -2.80 -0.27 -30.63
CA ASN A 218 -3.99 -0.96 -30.13
C ASN A 218 -3.73 -1.61 -28.75
N LEU A 219 -2.49 -2.03 -28.47
CA LEU A 219 -2.07 -2.53 -27.15
C LEU A 219 -1.72 -1.39 -26.18
N LEU A 220 -1.36 -0.22 -26.69
CA LEU A 220 -1.08 0.98 -25.90
C LEU A 220 -2.37 1.61 -25.34
N LYS A 221 -3.45 1.63 -26.13
CA LYS A 221 -4.78 2.07 -25.66
C LYS A 221 -5.30 1.23 -24.50
N ALA A 222 -5.02 -0.07 -24.50
CA ALA A 222 -5.37 -0.98 -23.40
C ALA A 222 -4.41 -0.86 -22.19
N SER A 223 -3.45 0.06 -22.18
CA SER A 223 -2.51 0.28 -21.07
C SER A 223 -2.67 1.65 -20.40
N ASP A 224 -3.35 2.60 -21.05
CA ASP A 224 -3.71 3.90 -20.48
C ASP A 224 -4.84 3.79 -19.43
N ASP A 225 -5.56 2.66 -19.37
CA ASP A 225 -6.44 2.35 -18.25
C ASP A 225 -5.60 2.09 -16.99
N GLN A 226 -5.82 2.87 -15.92
CA GLN A 226 -5.08 2.77 -14.65
C GLN A 226 -5.10 1.34 -14.07
N ASP A 227 -6.18 0.60 -14.34
CA ASP A 227 -6.36 -0.80 -13.95
C ASP A 227 -5.40 -1.76 -14.66
N THR A 228 -4.98 -1.44 -15.89
CA THR A 228 -4.03 -2.25 -16.66
C THR A 228 -2.56 -2.02 -16.28
N ALA A 229 -2.20 -0.83 -15.81
CA ALA A 229 -0.85 -0.52 -15.33
C ALA A 229 -0.54 -1.16 -13.96
N VAL A 230 -1.52 -1.16 -13.04
CA VAL A 230 -1.46 -1.92 -11.78
C VAL A 230 -1.36 -3.42 -12.08
N ALA A 231 -2.18 -3.91 -13.02
CA ALA A 231 -2.15 -5.30 -13.43
C ALA A 231 -0.84 -5.73 -14.12
N LEU A 232 -0.09 -4.85 -14.80
CA LEU A 232 1.22 -5.18 -15.37
C LEU A 232 2.30 -5.28 -14.30
N ARG A 233 2.22 -4.46 -13.25
CA ARG A 233 3.07 -4.56 -12.06
C ARG A 233 2.78 -5.84 -11.30
N ASP A 234 1.49 -6.18 -11.16
CA ASP A 234 1.03 -7.44 -10.60
C ASP A 234 1.36 -8.65 -11.48
N VAL A 235 1.53 -8.51 -12.80
CA VAL A 235 2.02 -9.62 -13.66
C VAL A 235 3.50 -9.91 -13.40
N ALA A 236 4.31 -8.89 -13.10
CA ALA A 236 5.71 -9.08 -12.74
C ALA A 236 5.89 -9.74 -11.37
N THR A 237 4.96 -9.52 -10.43
CA THR A 237 4.97 -10.12 -9.08
C THR A 237 4.18 -11.43 -8.98
N ALA A 238 3.04 -11.55 -9.69
CA ALA A 238 2.17 -12.73 -9.68
C ALA A 238 2.57 -13.82 -10.69
N ALA A 239 3.64 -13.59 -11.48
CA ALA A 239 4.45 -14.67 -12.04
C ALA A 239 5.22 -15.40 -10.91
N SER A 240 4.47 -15.86 -9.90
CA SER A 240 4.93 -16.78 -8.88
C SER A 240 5.52 -17.99 -9.59
N SER A 241 6.77 -18.29 -9.25
CA SER A 241 7.64 -19.30 -9.85
C SER A 241 7.03 -20.70 -10.00
N LYS A 242 5.86 -20.99 -9.40
CA LYS A 242 5.20 -22.31 -9.47
C LYS A 242 4.37 -22.55 -10.73
N GLU A 243 3.61 -21.58 -11.22
CA GLU A 243 2.73 -21.77 -12.38
C GLU A 243 3.49 -21.63 -13.71
N VAL A 244 4.45 -20.71 -13.78
CA VAL A 244 5.41 -20.70 -14.90
C VAL A 244 6.17 -22.02 -14.97
N ARG A 245 6.52 -22.63 -13.83
CA ARG A 245 7.15 -23.96 -13.80
C ARG A 245 6.23 -25.08 -14.27
N SER A 246 4.93 -25.03 -14.03
CA SER A 246 3.98 -26.06 -14.47
C SER A 246 3.73 -25.98 -15.98
N VAL A 247 3.65 -24.78 -16.55
CA VAL A 247 3.55 -24.60 -18.00
C VAL A 247 4.88 -24.90 -18.70
N VAL A 248 6.01 -24.53 -18.12
CA VAL A 248 7.34 -24.96 -18.60
C VAL A 248 7.53 -26.48 -18.48
N SER A 249 6.72 -27.20 -17.69
CA SER A 249 6.65 -28.66 -17.76
C SER A 249 5.64 -29.21 -18.78
N GLU A 250 4.66 -28.42 -19.22
CA GLU A 250 3.71 -28.78 -20.29
C GLU A 250 4.26 -28.48 -21.69
N LEU A 251 5.12 -27.47 -21.81
CA LEU A 251 5.91 -27.24 -23.01
C LEU A 251 6.79 -28.46 -23.25
N GLN A 252 6.45 -29.26 -24.27
CA GLN A 252 7.09 -30.52 -24.65
C GLN A 252 8.56 -30.38 -25.13
N PHE A 253 9.22 -29.26 -24.81
CA PHE A 253 10.62 -29.05 -25.13
C PHE A 253 11.51 -29.76 -24.10
N PRO A 254 12.49 -30.57 -24.52
CA PRO A 254 13.41 -31.24 -23.63
C PRO A 254 14.28 -30.21 -22.89
N ARG A 255 14.33 -30.30 -21.56
CA ARG A 255 15.18 -29.44 -20.71
C ARG A 255 16.67 -29.75 -20.88
N VAL A 256 16.99 -30.97 -21.33
CA VAL A 256 18.34 -31.45 -21.59
C VAL A 256 18.34 -32.14 -22.95
N LEU A 257 19.19 -31.67 -23.85
CA LEU A 257 19.47 -32.30 -25.14
C LEU A 257 20.94 -32.68 -25.17
N ASN A 258 21.26 -33.93 -25.52
CA ASN A 258 22.65 -34.44 -25.63
C ASN A 258 23.53 -34.18 -24.39
N GLY A 259 22.96 -34.21 -23.19
CA GLY A 259 23.69 -33.98 -21.93
C GLY A 259 23.93 -32.50 -21.59
N VAL A 260 23.46 -31.56 -22.40
CA VAL A 260 23.56 -30.11 -22.13
C VAL A 260 22.28 -29.61 -21.48
N ALA A 261 22.40 -29.09 -20.26
CA ALA A 261 21.33 -28.34 -19.62
C ALA A 261 21.24 -26.95 -20.26
N TYR A 262 20.07 -26.59 -20.79
CA TYR A 262 19.82 -25.37 -21.60
C TYR A 262 20.48 -25.40 -22.99
N PRO A 263 19.97 -26.25 -23.91
CA PRO A 263 20.46 -26.32 -25.28
C PRO A 263 20.30 -24.99 -26.01
N ALA A 264 21.21 -24.73 -26.97
CA ALA A 264 21.16 -23.52 -27.77
C ALA A 264 19.88 -23.49 -28.64
N PRO A 265 19.34 -22.30 -28.98
CA PRO A 265 18.14 -22.21 -29.82
C PRO A 265 18.26 -22.96 -31.15
N ALA A 266 19.45 -23.01 -31.74
CA ALA A 266 19.74 -23.75 -32.97
C ALA A 266 19.65 -25.28 -32.79
N GLU A 267 20.08 -25.79 -31.63
CA GLU A 267 20.00 -27.22 -31.28
C GLU A 267 18.55 -27.64 -31.02
N LEU A 268 17.79 -26.78 -30.33
CA LEU A 268 16.35 -26.94 -30.12
C LEU A 268 15.58 -26.92 -31.44
N ALA A 269 15.93 -26.02 -32.36
CA ALA A 269 15.35 -25.97 -33.69
C ALA A 269 15.63 -27.25 -34.49
N ALA A 270 16.86 -27.78 -34.41
CA ALA A 270 17.26 -29.01 -35.08
C ALA A 270 16.52 -30.23 -34.52
N TRP A 271 16.42 -30.34 -33.19
CA TRP A 271 15.63 -31.36 -32.52
C TRP A 271 14.15 -31.28 -32.91
N TYR A 272 13.56 -30.08 -32.89
CA TYR A 272 12.14 -29.89 -33.21
C TYR A 272 11.80 -30.34 -34.64
N ARG A 273 12.69 -30.06 -35.61
CA ARG A 273 12.53 -30.53 -37.01
C ARG A 273 12.56 -32.05 -37.12
N GLN A 274 13.44 -32.70 -36.35
CA GLN A 274 13.57 -34.15 -36.36
C GLN A 274 12.34 -34.82 -35.72
N GLU A 275 11.86 -34.30 -34.60
CA GLU A 275 10.74 -34.88 -33.85
C GLU A 275 9.38 -34.68 -34.55
N HIS A 276 9.19 -33.54 -35.23
CA HIS A 276 7.92 -33.18 -35.88
C HIS A 276 7.92 -33.39 -37.40
N GLY A 277 8.77 -34.29 -37.91
CA GLY A 277 8.71 -34.76 -39.30
C GLY A 277 8.88 -33.68 -40.37
N GLY A 278 9.69 -32.64 -40.10
CA GLY A 278 9.94 -31.56 -41.07
C GLY A 278 8.92 -30.40 -41.03
N ALA A 279 8.05 -30.33 -40.02
CA ALA A 279 7.21 -29.16 -39.80
C ALA A 279 8.05 -27.87 -39.60
N GLY A 280 7.47 -26.72 -39.96
CA GLY A 280 8.11 -25.42 -39.77
C GLY A 280 8.52 -25.20 -38.31
N VAL A 281 9.76 -24.79 -38.09
CA VAL A 281 10.26 -24.46 -36.75
C VAL A 281 9.53 -23.23 -36.23
N PRO A 282 9.14 -23.18 -34.95
CA PRO A 282 8.55 -22.00 -34.36
C PRO A 282 9.44 -20.76 -34.57
N ASP A 283 8.81 -19.64 -34.91
CA ASP A 283 9.46 -18.39 -35.30
C ASP A 283 10.43 -17.80 -34.26
N PHE A 284 10.37 -18.25 -33.00
CA PHE A 284 11.29 -17.82 -31.94
C PHE A 284 12.56 -18.65 -31.82
N LEU A 285 12.65 -19.77 -32.53
CA LEU A 285 13.84 -20.63 -32.64
C LEU A 285 14.55 -20.48 -34.00
N THR A 286 14.04 -19.61 -34.89
CA THR A 286 14.70 -19.27 -36.15
C THR A 286 15.94 -18.39 -35.90
N ALA A 287 16.83 -18.30 -36.88
CA ALA A 287 18.02 -17.46 -36.76
C ALA A 287 17.61 -15.98 -36.66
N PRO A 288 18.33 -15.15 -35.89
CA PRO A 288 18.04 -13.71 -35.77
C PRO A 288 18.05 -12.94 -37.10
N GLU A 289 18.69 -13.52 -38.12
CA GLU A 289 18.79 -12.98 -39.48
C GLU A 289 17.55 -13.27 -40.35
N ASP A 290 16.68 -14.21 -39.97
CA ASP A 290 15.44 -14.51 -40.69
C ASP A 290 14.39 -13.42 -40.38
N ALA A 291 13.75 -12.88 -41.42
CA ALA A 291 12.72 -11.85 -41.31
C ALA A 291 11.50 -12.28 -40.47
N ARG A 292 11.31 -13.60 -40.26
CA ARG A 292 10.25 -14.17 -39.41
C ARG A 292 10.66 -14.35 -37.95
N HIS A 293 11.90 -14.02 -37.58
CA HIS A 293 12.38 -14.23 -36.21
C HIS A 293 11.61 -13.40 -35.20
N VAL A 294 11.03 -14.07 -34.20
CA VAL A 294 10.39 -13.42 -33.05
C VAL A 294 11.30 -13.53 -31.84
N PRO A 295 11.82 -12.42 -31.29
CA PRO A 295 12.71 -12.47 -30.15
C PRO A 295 12.08 -13.15 -28.93
N PRO A 296 12.85 -13.91 -28.13
CA PRO A 296 12.33 -14.70 -27.01
C PRO A 296 11.67 -13.85 -25.91
N HIS A 297 12.11 -12.60 -25.74
CA HIS A 297 11.48 -11.66 -24.82
C HIS A 297 10.07 -11.22 -25.28
N VAL A 298 9.82 -11.16 -26.59
CA VAL A 298 8.51 -10.87 -27.18
C VAL A 298 7.56 -12.04 -26.96
N VAL A 299 8.03 -13.28 -27.16
CA VAL A 299 7.25 -14.50 -26.88
C VAL A 299 6.90 -14.61 -25.40
N CYS A 300 7.87 -14.37 -24.51
CA CYS A 300 7.64 -14.36 -23.07
C CYS A 300 6.56 -13.34 -22.69
N MET A 301 6.65 -12.13 -23.24
CA MET A 301 5.64 -11.08 -23.01
C MET A 301 4.26 -11.46 -23.54
N ALA A 302 4.18 -12.06 -24.75
CA ALA A 302 2.92 -12.51 -25.33
C ALA A 302 2.25 -13.61 -24.49
N LEU A 303 3.04 -14.56 -23.97
CA LEU A 303 2.54 -15.59 -23.05
C LEU A 303 2.02 -14.98 -21.74
N LEU A 304 2.76 -14.05 -21.15
CA LEU A 304 2.32 -13.35 -19.93
C LEU A 304 1.00 -12.59 -20.16
N ILE A 305 0.82 -11.96 -21.33
CA ILE A 305 -0.44 -11.29 -21.71
C ILE A 305 -1.57 -12.30 -21.91
N HIS A 306 -1.31 -13.44 -22.57
CA HIS A 306 -2.30 -14.50 -22.79
C HIS A 306 -2.82 -15.06 -21.45
N PHE A 307 -1.93 -15.36 -20.51
CA PHE A 307 -2.31 -15.86 -19.19
C PHE A 307 -3.12 -14.84 -18.37
N LYS A 308 -2.84 -13.55 -18.54
CA LYS A 308 -3.66 -12.49 -17.93
C LYS A 308 -5.09 -12.55 -18.46
N ARG A 309 -5.30 -12.75 -19.76
CA ARG A 309 -6.63 -12.82 -20.37
C ARG A 309 -7.42 -14.02 -19.85
N GLU A 310 -6.81 -15.20 -19.81
CA GLU A 310 -7.46 -16.38 -19.21
C GLU A 310 -7.80 -16.18 -17.72
N ARG A 311 -6.94 -15.49 -16.96
CA ARG A 311 -7.23 -15.16 -15.55
C ARG A 311 -8.39 -14.18 -15.42
N LEU A 312 -8.48 -13.18 -16.29
CA LEU A 312 -9.61 -12.23 -16.31
C LEU A 312 -10.90 -12.96 -16.67
N ASP A 313 -10.89 -13.81 -17.71
CA ASP A 313 -12.05 -14.59 -18.12
C ASP A 313 -12.51 -15.55 -17.00
N LYS A 314 -11.58 -16.20 -16.28
CA LYS A 314 -11.89 -17.03 -15.10
C LYS A 314 -12.39 -16.21 -13.90
N LYS A 315 -11.88 -14.98 -13.73
CA LYS A 315 -12.29 -14.07 -12.66
C LYS A 315 -13.67 -13.49 -12.93
N GLU A 316 -13.98 -13.11 -14.16
CA GLU A 316 -15.32 -12.68 -14.59
C GLU A 316 -16.32 -13.85 -14.47
N ALA A 317 -15.94 -15.05 -14.93
CA ALA A 317 -16.77 -16.25 -14.79
C ALA A 317 -16.94 -16.75 -13.34
N SER A 318 -16.14 -16.27 -12.37
CA SER A 318 -16.32 -16.58 -10.94
C SER A 318 -17.07 -15.48 -10.20
N VAL A 319 -16.98 -14.22 -10.64
CA VAL A 319 -17.80 -13.11 -10.17
C VAL A 319 -19.27 -13.31 -10.58
N ASP A 320 -19.55 -13.74 -11.82
CA ASP A 320 -20.92 -14.03 -12.27
C ASP A 320 -21.55 -15.24 -11.55
N ARG A 321 -20.74 -16.21 -11.13
CA ARG A 321 -21.19 -17.35 -10.30
C ARG A 321 -21.35 -17.02 -8.81
N GLY A 322 -20.73 -15.94 -8.32
CA GLY A 322 -20.85 -15.46 -6.94
C GLY A 322 -22.06 -14.55 -6.71
N CYS A 323 -22.65 -13.98 -7.76
CA CYS A 323 -23.80 -13.07 -7.69
C CYS A 323 -25.17 -13.73 -7.87
N THR A 324 -25.24 -15.06 -8.03
CA THR A 324 -26.49 -15.82 -7.92
C THR A 324 -26.46 -16.69 -6.65
N SER A 325 -26.68 -16.05 -5.50
CA SER A 325 -26.95 -16.78 -4.26
C SER A 325 -28.37 -17.37 -4.28
N PRO A 326 -28.59 -18.58 -3.74
CA PRO A 326 -29.93 -19.11 -3.55
C PRO A 326 -30.59 -18.51 -2.29
N SER A 327 -31.89 -18.26 -2.42
CA SER A 327 -32.90 -18.14 -1.35
C SER A 327 -32.90 -16.89 -0.46
N MET A 328 -33.85 -15.98 -0.76
CA MET A 328 -34.84 -15.59 0.24
C MET A 328 -36.24 -15.61 -0.38
N ASN A 329 -36.93 -16.73 -0.21
CA ASN A 329 -38.39 -16.77 -0.18
C ASN A 329 -38.86 -16.11 1.12
N GLY A 330 -39.84 -15.20 1.03
CA GLY A 330 -40.64 -14.78 2.18
C GLY A 330 -40.66 -13.29 2.48
N ALA A 331 -41.10 -12.45 1.54
CA ALA A 331 -41.82 -11.21 1.86
C ALA A 331 -42.64 -10.79 0.64
N ALA A 332 -43.88 -11.25 0.60
CA ALA A 332 -44.85 -10.86 -0.40
C ALA A 332 -45.23 -9.38 -0.25
N GLY A 333 -45.39 -8.71 -1.40
CA GLY A 333 -46.44 -7.71 -1.59
C GLY A 333 -46.15 -6.31 -1.06
N ALA A 334 -45.50 -5.47 -1.87
CA ALA A 334 -46.00 -4.14 -2.24
C ALA A 334 -44.95 -3.38 -3.06
N SER A 335 -45.42 -2.59 -4.01
CA SER A 335 -44.63 -1.59 -4.75
C SER A 335 -43.83 -2.08 -5.96
N THR A 336 -44.47 -2.85 -6.84
CA THR A 336 -44.08 -2.94 -8.27
C THR A 336 -45.16 -2.28 -9.12
N ARG A 337 -45.35 -0.96 -8.94
CA ARG A 337 -46.31 -0.19 -9.77
C ARG A 337 -46.06 1.33 -9.78
N ALA A 338 -44.81 1.78 -9.83
CA ALA A 338 -44.45 3.16 -10.13
C ALA A 338 -42.95 3.20 -10.41
N ALA A 339 -42.48 2.97 -11.64
CA ALA A 339 -42.06 4.08 -12.48
C ALA A 339 -41.74 3.59 -13.91
N ARG A 340 -42.66 2.82 -14.51
CA ARG A 340 -42.67 2.58 -15.96
C ARG A 340 -43.70 3.52 -16.59
N ARG A 341 -43.43 4.82 -16.49
CA ARG A 341 -44.12 5.94 -17.17
C ARG A 341 -43.31 7.21 -16.90
N LEU A 342 -43.06 7.97 -17.97
CA LEU A 342 -42.22 9.16 -18.11
C LEU A 342 -40.76 8.85 -18.43
N ALA A 343 -40.22 9.25 -19.58
CA ALA A 343 -40.78 9.87 -20.77
C ALA A 343 -39.63 9.93 -21.78
N ILE A 344 -39.91 9.54 -23.03
CA ILE A 344 -39.71 10.35 -24.24
C ILE A 344 -38.27 10.34 -24.75
#